data_AF-A0A0D7AIG2-F1
#
_entry.id   AF-A0A0D7AIG2-F1
#
_cell.length_a   1.000
_cell.length_b   1.000
_cell.length_c   1.000
_cell.angle_alpha   90.00
_cell.angle_beta   90.00
_cell.angle_gamma   90.00
#
_symmetry.space_group_name_H-M   'P 1'
#
loop_
_entity.id
_entity.type
_entity.pdbx_description
1 polymer ?
#
loop_
_entity_poly.entity_id
_entity_poly.type
_entity_poly.pdbx_seq_one_letter_code
_entity_poly.pdbx_strand_id
1 'polypeptide(L)'
;MTIVVAALRIVMLFLNVYDSYKTLKYPPPSARNNGLPSVRAMATRKRNMKGCLAVWIVFCVLALYERFAERIVCIFIPFYDEIKSFVILFLILTRARGAEPIYLHIIRPFLKPYTATLDGLLDLSFVFGDFLIALLLLPLRPFATWWYSRVGGEVHVFDEVEDATKSP
;
A
#
# COMPACT_ATOMS: atom_id res chain seq x y z
N MET A 1 15.48 -26.00 -2.10
CA MET A 1 15.58 -24.84 -1.19
C MET A 1 14.37 -23.88 -1.38
N THR A 2 13.13 -24.36 -1.33
CA THR A 2 11.94 -23.52 -1.62
C THR A 2 11.31 -22.90 -0.38
N ILE A 3 11.42 -23.58 0.76
CA ILE A 3 10.81 -23.15 2.03
C ILE A 3 11.48 -21.88 2.57
N VAL A 4 12.81 -21.77 2.48
CA VAL A 4 13.54 -20.58 2.94
C VAL A 4 13.15 -19.35 2.12
N VAL A 5 13.13 -19.48 0.79
CA VAL A 5 12.70 -18.40 -0.12
C VAL A 5 11.24 -18.02 0.14
N ALA A 6 10.35 -19.01 0.32
CA ALA A 6 8.96 -18.76 0.65
C ALA A 6 8.81 -18.03 2.00
N ALA A 7 9.54 -18.45 3.03
CA ALA A 7 9.55 -17.79 4.34
C ALA A 7 10.07 -16.36 4.24
N LEU A 8 11.17 -16.11 3.52
CA LEU A 8 11.71 -14.77 3.28
C LEU A 8 10.69 -13.88 2.56
N ARG A 9 9.95 -14.41 1.57
CA ARG A 9 8.88 -13.67 0.88
C ARG A 9 7.72 -13.33 1.81
N ILE A 10 7.30 -14.26 2.66
CA ILE A 10 6.23 -14.01 3.65
C ILE A 10 6.67 -12.93 4.64
N VAL A 11 7.90 -13.02 5.16
CA VAL A 11 8.47 -12.01 6.06
C VAL A 11 8.55 -10.66 5.36
N MET A 12 9.03 -10.63 4.11
CA MET A 12 9.13 -9.38 3.35
C MET A 12 7.75 -8.77 3.07
N LEU A 13 6.76 -9.59 2.72
CA LEU A 13 5.38 -9.16 2.54
C LEU A 13 4.84 -8.57 3.85
N PHE A 14 5.01 -9.27 4.97
CA PHE A 14 4.59 -8.80 6.28
C PHE A 14 5.22 -7.45 6.63
N LEU A 15 6.53 -7.30 6.42
CA LEU A 15 7.27 -6.06 6.67
C LEU A 15 6.79 -4.91 5.76
N ASN A 16 6.52 -5.17 4.48
CA ASN A 16 6.01 -4.18 3.54
C ASN A 16 4.59 -3.74 3.88
N VAL A 17 3.72 -4.68 4.28
CA VAL A 17 2.37 -4.38 4.76
C VAL A 17 2.41 -3.58 6.05
N TYR A 18 3.29 -3.95 6.98
CA TYR A 18 3.47 -3.21 8.24
C TYR A 18 3.95 -1.78 8.02
N ASP A 19 4.91 -1.55 7.12
CA ASP A 19 5.36 -0.21 6.75
C ASP A 19 4.27 0.60 6.06
N SER A 20 3.51 -0.04 5.17
CA SER A 20 2.38 0.60 4.48
C SER A 20 1.33 1.04 5.51
N TYR A 21 1.00 0.16 6.45
CA TYR A 21 0.11 0.47 7.57
C TYR A 21 0.62 1.65 8.41
N LYS A 22 1.91 1.63 8.79
CA LYS A 22 2.51 2.70 9.61
C LYS A 22 2.60 4.04 8.87
N THR A 23 2.86 4.03 7.56
CA THR A 23 3.00 5.25 6.75
C THR A 23 1.64 5.87 6.39
N LEU A 24 0.59 5.05 6.26
CA LEU A 24 -0.76 5.52 5.99
C LEU A 24 -1.39 6.23 7.20
N LYS A 25 -1.03 5.84 8.44
CA LYS A 25 -1.50 6.54 9.65
C LYS A 25 -1.17 8.04 9.60
N TYR A 26 -2.15 8.86 9.95
CA TYR A 26 -1.97 10.31 10.02
C TYR A 26 -1.01 10.66 11.17
N PRO A 27 -0.12 11.65 10.97
CA PRO A 27 0.76 12.10 12.04
C PRO A 27 -0.07 12.71 13.18
N PRO A 28 0.35 12.54 14.44
CA PRO A 28 -0.41 13.05 15.57
C PRO A 28 -0.58 14.57 15.48
N PRO A 29 -1.77 15.08 15.84
CA PRO A 29 -2.05 16.51 15.81
C PRO A 29 -1.14 17.24 16.79
N SER A 30 -0.54 18.35 16.35
CA SER A 30 0.32 19.15 17.22
C SER A 30 -0.56 20.07 18.08
N ALA A 31 -0.46 19.95 19.41
CA ALA A 31 -1.14 20.85 20.35
C ALA A 31 -0.78 22.34 20.12
N ARG A 32 0.38 22.61 19.51
CA ARG A 32 0.88 23.96 19.23
C ARG A 32 0.26 24.61 17.98
N ASN A 33 -0.53 23.88 17.20
CA ASN A 33 -1.02 24.32 15.88
C ASN A 33 -2.51 24.00 15.68
N ASN A 34 -3.36 24.34 16.67
CA ASN A 34 -4.81 24.13 16.62
C ASN A 34 -5.24 22.71 16.18
N GLY A 35 -4.49 21.67 16.57
CA GLY A 35 -4.77 20.29 16.17
C GLY A 35 -4.39 19.95 14.72
N LEU A 36 -3.85 20.88 13.94
CA LEU A 36 -3.36 20.62 12.58
C LEU A 36 -1.93 20.04 12.62
N PRO A 37 -1.65 18.98 11.84
CA PRO A 37 -0.32 18.39 11.75
C PRO A 37 0.69 19.37 11.14
N SER A 38 1.91 19.40 11.66
CA SER A 38 2.95 20.32 11.18
C SER A 38 3.33 20.06 9.72
N VAL A 39 3.65 21.12 8.98
CA VAL A 39 4.10 21.04 7.56
C VAL A 39 5.30 20.10 7.41
N ARG A 40 6.22 20.11 8.39
CA ARG A 40 7.39 19.21 8.43
C ARG A 40 6.99 17.74 8.62
N ALA A 41 6.01 17.45 9.48
CA ALA A 41 5.50 16.10 9.67
C ALA A 41 4.82 15.57 8.39
N MET A 42 4.04 16.41 7.72
CA MET A 42 3.43 16.09 6.43
C MET A 42 4.47 15.84 5.32
N ALA A 43 5.50 16.68 5.22
CA ALA A 43 6.60 16.48 4.27
C ALA A 43 7.37 15.17 4.52
N THR A 44 7.62 14.86 5.81
CA THR A 44 8.29 13.62 6.21
C THR A 44 7.46 12.39 5.86
N ARG A 45 6.13 12.44 6.10
CA ARG A 45 5.20 11.38 5.70
C ARG A 45 5.23 11.16 4.19
N LYS A 46 5.15 12.23 3.38
CA LYS A 46 5.19 12.14 1.92
C LYS A 46 6.46 11.45 1.42
N ARG A 47 7.63 11.77 2.01
CA ARG A 47 8.89 11.09 1.70
C ARG A 47 8.86 9.61 2.09
N ASN A 48 8.40 9.29 3.30
CA ASN A 48 8.33 7.90 3.76
C ASN A 48 7.36 7.06 2.91
N MET A 49 6.26 7.65 2.43
CA MET A 49 5.31 6.99 1.55
C MET A 49 5.92 6.68 0.18
N LYS A 50 6.70 7.62 -0.39
CA LYS A 50 7.47 7.36 -1.62
C LYS A 50 8.50 6.23 -1.43
N GLY A 51 9.20 6.23 -0.30
CA GLY A 51 10.14 5.16 0.05
C GLY A 51 9.44 3.79 0.17
N CYS A 52 8.29 3.74 0.83
CA CYS A 52 7.49 2.53 0.95
C CYS A 52 7.03 2.00 -0.42
N LEU A 53 6.57 2.88 -1.31
CA LEU A 53 6.19 2.49 -2.67
C LEU A 53 7.39 2.01 -3.49
N ALA A 54 8.56 2.62 -3.33
CA ALA A 54 9.78 2.18 -4.01
C ALA A 54 10.14 0.73 -3.62
N VAL A 55 10.00 0.36 -2.34
CA VAL A 55 10.23 -1.03 -1.88
C VAL A 55 9.26 -2.01 -2.53
N TRP A 56 7.98 -1.66 -2.65
CA TRP A 56 6.98 -2.47 -3.36
C TRP A 56 7.35 -2.68 -4.82
N ILE A 57 7.77 -1.63 -5.52
CA ILE A 57 8.16 -1.71 -6.93
C ILE A 57 9.39 -2.62 -7.09
N VAL A 58 10.43 -2.41 -6.28
CA VAL A 58 11.64 -3.25 -6.31
C VAL A 58 11.28 -4.71 -6.04
N PHE A 59 10.41 -4.98 -5.07
CA PHE A 59 9.94 -6.32 -4.77
C PHE A 59 9.19 -6.96 -5.96
N CYS A 60 8.30 -6.22 -6.63
CA CYS A 60 7.60 -6.70 -7.82
C CYS A 60 8.55 -7.00 -8.97
N VAL A 61 9.54 -6.14 -9.21
CA VAL A 61 10.57 -6.36 -10.25
C VAL A 61 11.40 -7.60 -9.93
N LEU A 62 11.80 -7.78 -8.67
CA LEU A 62 12.53 -8.99 -8.26
C LEU A 62 11.67 -10.24 -8.45
N ALA A 63 10.40 -10.21 -8.05
CA ALA A 63 9.48 -11.33 -8.21
C ALA A 63 9.23 -11.69 -9.69
N LEU A 64 9.17 -10.69 -10.57
CA LEU A 64 9.10 -10.88 -12.02
C LEU A 64 10.40 -11.51 -12.54
N TYR A 65 11.55 -10.94 -12.16
CA TYR A 65 12.85 -11.47 -12.55
C TYR A 65 13.01 -12.92 -12.12
N GLU A 66 12.63 -13.28 -10.90
CA GLU A 66 12.68 -14.66 -10.41
C GLU A 66 11.84 -15.61 -11.28
N ARG A 67 10.63 -15.23 -11.68
CA ARG A 67 9.78 -16.04 -12.57
C ARG A 67 10.43 -16.25 -13.95
N PHE A 68 11.12 -15.24 -14.48
CA PHE A 68 11.82 -15.34 -15.76
C PHE A 68 13.15 -16.10 -15.64
N ALA A 69 13.92 -15.81 -14.60
CA ALA A 69 15.24 -16.37 -14.34
C ALA A 69 15.15 -17.85 -13.95
N GLU A 70 14.15 -18.29 -13.18
CA GLU A 70 13.99 -19.72 -12.88
C GLU A 70 13.79 -20.56 -14.15
N ARG A 71 13.11 -20.02 -15.17
CA ARG A 71 12.93 -20.72 -16.45
C ARG A 71 14.23 -20.82 -17.27
N ILE A 72 15.13 -19.86 -17.12
CA ILE A 72 16.35 -19.76 -17.94
C ILE A 72 17.57 -20.37 -17.23
N VAL A 73 17.70 -20.17 -15.91
CA VAL A 73 18.91 -20.43 -15.13
C VAL A 73 18.97 -21.87 -14.60
N CYS A 74 17.84 -22.57 -14.51
CA CYS A 74 17.78 -23.98 -14.06
C CYS A 74 18.67 -24.92 -14.89
N ILE A 75 19.04 -24.51 -16.11
CA ILE A 75 19.88 -25.30 -17.02
C ILE A 75 21.39 -24.99 -16.88
N PHE A 76 21.76 -23.88 -16.24
CA PHE A 76 23.12 -23.32 -16.32
C PHE A 76 23.90 -23.30 -15.01
N ILE A 77 23.27 -23.12 -13.83
CA ILE A 77 24.02 -22.91 -12.57
C ILE A 77 23.39 -23.69 -11.40
N PRO A 78 24.08 -24.70 -10.84
CA PRO A 78 23.56 -25.52 -9.72
C PRO A 78 23.52 -24.80 -8.35
N PHE A 79 24.16 -23.64 -8.19
CA PHE A 79 24.21 -22.86 -6.93
C PHE A 79 23.31 -21.60 -6.89
N TYR A 80 22.36 -21.45 -7.83
CA TYR A 80 21.53 -20.25 -7.94
C TYR A 80 20.60 -20.01 -6.74
N ASP A 81 20.12 -21.08 -6.10
CA ASP A 81 19.16 -20.98 -4.98
C ASP A 81 19.76 -20.29 -3.73
N GLU A 82 21.07 -20.43 -3.50
CA GLU A 82 21.74 -19.77 -2.37
C GLU A 82 21.90 -18.27 -2.64
N ILE A 83 22.40 -17.91 -3.81
CA ILE A 83 22.56 -16.51 -4.23
C ILE A 83 21.21 -15.79 -4.22
N LYS A 84 20.14 -16.47 -4.66
CA LYS A 84 18.76 -15.99 -4.58
C LYS A 84 18.38 -15.61 -3.15
N SER A 85 18.64 -16.49 -2.18
CA SER A 85 18.33 -16.22 -0.78
C SER A 85 19.10 -15.01 -0.23
N PHE A 86 20.37 -14.84 -0.60
CA PHE A 86 21.18 -13.68 -0.24
C PHE A 86 20.66 -12.38 -0.86
N VAL A 87 20.21 -12.40 -2.12
CA VAL A 87 19.62 -11.22 -2.77
C VAL A 87 18.35 -10.77 -2.05
N ILE A 88 17.45 -11.71 -1.74
CA ILE A 88 16.21 -11.39 -0.99
C ILE A 88 16.55 -10.90 0.42
N LEU A 89 17.47 -11.57 1.12
CA LEU A 89 17.94 -11.18 2.44
C LEU A 89 18.54 -9.76 2.43
N PHE A 90 19.40 -9.47 1.44
CA PHE A 90 19.98 -8.15 1.24
C PHE A 90 18.89 -7.09 1.00
N LEU A 91 17.84 -7.43 0.26
CA LEU A 91 16.73 -6.53 0.00
C LEU A 91 15.88 -6.27 1.24
N ILE A 92 15.69 -7.28 2.10
CA ILE A 92 15.06 -7.14 3.42
C ILE A 92 15.91 -6.24 4.34
N LEU A 93 17.24 -6.38 4.31
CA LEU A 93 18.14 -5.56 5.13
C LEU A 93 18.23 -4.10 4.65
N THR A 94 18.22 -3.88 3.33
CA THR A 94 18.40 -2.54 2.74
C THR A 94 17.10 -1.76 2.53
N ARG A 95 15.93 -2.39 2.69
CA ARG A 95 14.55 -1.86 2.66
C ARG A 95 14.42 -0.35 2.40
N ALA A 96 14.38 0.48 3.43
CA ALA A 96 13.95 1.88 3.27
C ALA A 96 15.05 2.87 2.84
N ARG A 97 16.33 2.54 3.10
CA ARG A 97 17.46 3.45 2.81
C ARG A 97 18.22 3.09 1.53
N GLY A 98 18.18 1.81 1.13
CA GLY A 98 18.84 1.31 -0.09
C GLY A 98 17.92 1.20 -1.29
N ALA A 99 16.61 0.97 -1.11
CA ALA A 99 15.69 0.89 -2.24
C ALA A 99 15.48 2.24 -2.95
N GLU A 100 15.60 3.37 -2.23
CA GLU A 100 15.47 4.71 -2.80
C GLU A 100 16.53 5.02 -3.88
N PRO A 101 17.86 4.86 -3.63
CA PRO A 101 18.86 5.06 -4.67
C PRO A 101 18.76 4.04 -5.81
N ILE A 102 18.41 2.77 -5.52
CA ILE A 102 18.20 1.74 -6.55
C ILE A 102 17.04 2.12 -7.47
N TYR A 103 15.93 2.57 -6.88
CA TYR A 103 14.78 3.04 -7.63
C TYR A 103 15.14 4.24 -8.50
N LEU A 104 15.85 5.22 -7.95
CA LEU A 104 16.22 6.43 -8.67
C LEU A 104 17.21 6.20 -9.81
N HIS A 105 18.17 5.28 -9.66
CA HIS A 105 19.23 5.05 -10.64
C HIS A 105 18.85 4.02 -11.70
N ILE A 106 18.23 2.91 -11.30
CA ILE A 106 17.97 1.79 -12.19
C ILE A 106 16.53 1.86 -12.68
N ILE A 107 15.57 1.91 -11.76
CA ILE A 107 14.16 1.68 -12.11
C ILE A 107 13.53 2.91 -12.79
N ARG A 108 13.84 4.12 -12.30
CA ARG A 108 13.27 5.37 -12.80
C ARG A 108 13.47 5.62 -14.30
N PRO A 109 14.66 5.42 -14.90
CA PRO A 109 14.81 5.58 -16.35
C PRO A 109 13.97 4.58 -17.15
N PHE A 110 13.81 3.34 -16.68
CA PHE A 110 12.95 2.35 -17.33
C PHE A 110 11.46 2.65 -17.15
N LEU A 111 11.05 3.20 -16.00
CA LEU A 111 9.64 3.53 -15.75
C LEU A 111 9.19 4.85 -16.38
N LYS A 112 10.09 5.81 -16.58
CA LYS A 112 9.78 7.14 -17.14
C LYS A 112 8.92 7.12 -18.43
N PRO A 113 9.19 6.28 -19.44
CA PRO A 113 8.34 6.22 -20.63
C PRO A 113 6.96 5.60 -20.38
N TYR A 114 6.80 4.81 -19.33
CA TYR A 114 5.55 4.11 -19.01
C TYR A 114 4.74 4.80 -17.90
N THR A 115 5.16 5.96 -17.39
CA THR A 115 4.43 6.61 -16.29
C THR A 115 3.00 6.96 -16.70
N ALA A 116 2.79 7.46 -17.92
CA ALA A 116 1.45 7.80 -18.39
C ALA A 116 0.52 6.59 -18.50
N THR A 117 1.04 5.44 -18.94
CA THR A 117 0.24 4.20 -19.02
C THR A 117 -0.01 3.60 -17.64
N LEU A 118 0.96 3.68 -16.72
CA LEU A 118 0.81 3.22 -15.35
C LEU A 118 -0.18 4.07 -14.55
N ASP A 119 -0.13 5.39 -14.70
CA ASP A 119 -1.08 6.31 -14.07
C ASP A 119 -2.51 6.03 -14.59
N GLY A 120 -2.68 5.85 -15.91
CA GLY A 120 -3.97 5.48 -16.48
C GLY A 120 -4.49 4.11 -16.01
N LEU A 121 -3.60 3.12 -15.83
CA LEU A 121 -3.97 1.80 -15.29
C LEU A 121 -4.37 1.88 -13.81
N LEU A 122 -3.69 2.72 -13.03
CA LEU A 122 -4.05 2.99 -11.64
C LEU A 122 -5.42 3.65 -11.52
N ASP A 123 -5.68 4.68 -12.33
CA ASP A 123 -6.98 5.37 -12.35
C ASP A 123 -8.10 4.40 -12.74
N LEU A 124 -7.88 3.58 -13.76
CA LEU A 124 -8.82 2.53 -14.14
C LEU A 124 -9.06 1.53 -12.99
N SER A 125 -8.00 1.15 -12.28
CA SER A 125 -8.09 0.23 -11.14
C SER A 125 -8.88 0.84 -9.98
N PHE A 126 -8.75 2.14 -9.72
CA PHE A 126 -9.54 2.82 -8.70
C PHE A 126 -11.01 2.90 -9.09
N VAL A 127 -11.33 3.30 -10.32
CA VAL A 127 -12.72 3.35 -10.80
C VAL A 127 -13.37 1.97 -10.76
N PHE A 128 -12.63 0.94 -11.19
CA PHE A 128 -13.10 -0.44 -11.11
C PHE A 128 -13.30 -0.91 -9.67
N GLY A 129 -12.38 -0.56 -8.76
CA GLY A 129 -12.48 -0.85 -7.34
C GLY A 129 -13.70 -0.20 -6.68
N ASP A 130 -13.92 1.09 -6.94
CA ASP A 130 -15.08 1.83 -6.44
C ASP A 130 -16.39 1.23 -6.98
N PHE A 131 -16.41 0.85 -8.26
CA PHE A 131 -17.53 0.18 -8.87
C PHE A 131 -17.81 -1.20 -8.22
N LEU A 132 -16.78 -2.01 -8.01
CA LEU A 132 -16.91 -3.32 -7.34
C LEU A 132 -17.40 -3.18 -5.90
N ILE A 133 -16.85 -2.22 -5.15
CA ILE A 133 -17.28 -1.94 -3.78
C ILE A 133 -18.75 -1.48 -3.78
N ALA A 134 -19.13 -0.57 -4.67
CA ALA A 134 -20.52 -0.15 -4.81
C ALA A 134 -21.44 -1.31 -5.19
N LEU A 135 -21.01 -2.19 -6.10
CA LEU A 135 -21.75 -3.39 -6.51
C LEU A 135 -21.93 -4.39 -5.35
N LEU A 136 -20.88 -4.61 -4.55
CA LEU A 136 -20.92 -5.49 -3.39
C LEU A 136 -21.77 -4.90 -2.25
N LEU A 137 -21.74 -3.57 -2.08
CA LEU A 137 -22.54 -2.86 -1.06
C LEU A 137 -23.99 -2.61 -1.49
N LEU A 138 -24.29 -2.55 -2.80
CA LEU A 138 -25.63 -2.34 -3.36
C LEU A 138 -26.70 -3.27 -2.77
N PRO A 139 -26.50 -4.61 -2.70
CA PRO A 139 -27.49 -5.50 -2.09
C PRO A 139 -27.56 -5.35 -0.55
N LEU A 140 -26.52 -4.82 0.08
CA LEU A 140 -26.45 -4.60 1.53
C LEU A 140 -27.13 -3.30 1.97
N ARG A 141 -27.29 -2.32 1.07
CA ARG A 141 -27.99 -1.04 1.38
C ARG A 141 -29.44 -1.22 1.83
N PRO A 142 -30.33 -1.92 1.09
CA PRO A 142 -31.70 -2.11 1.54
C PRO A 142 -31.79 -3.02 2.78
N PHE A 143 -30.86 -3.97 2.93
CA PHE A 143 -30.78 -4.80 4.12
C PHE A 143 -30.37 -3.98 5.36
N ALA A 144 -29.38 -3.10 5.22
CA ALA A 144 -28.95 -2.21 6.28
C ALA A 144 -30.06 -1.24 6.68
N THR A 145 -30.76 -0.60 5.72
CA THR A 145 -31.86 0.32 6.04
C THR A 145 -33.05 -0.40 6.67
N TRP A 146 -33.39 -1.61 6.18
CA TRP A 146 -34.40 -2.46 6.81
C TRP A 146 -34.01 -2.85 8.25
N TRP A 147 -32.76 -3.22 8.48
CA TRP A 147 -32.24 -3.58 9.80
C TRP A 147 -32.23 -2.38 10.76
N TYR A 148 -31.77 -1.21 10.29
CA TYR A 148 -31.82 0.05 11.05
C TYR A 148 -33.25 0.46 11.37
N SER A 149 -34.22 0.29 10.47
CA SER A 149 -35.63 0.55 10.79
C SER A 149 -36.19 -0.40 11.86
N ARG A 150 -35.63 -1.59 12.02
CA ARG A 150 -36.06 -2.59 13.01
C ARG A 150 -35.45 -2.39 14.39
N VAL A 151 -34.27 -1.77 14.46
CA VAL A 151 -33.52 -1.51 15.70
C VAL A 151 -33.59 -0.03 16.13
N GLY A 152 -33.78 0.89 15.18
CA GLY A 152 -33.70 2.35 15.32
C GLY A 152 -34.97 3.06 15.78
N GLY A 153 -35.81 2.41 16.59
CA GLY A 153 -36.85 3.10 17.35
C GLY A 153 -36.32 4.11 18.38
N GLU A 154 -34.99 4.20 18.58
CA GLU A 154 -34.36 5.05 19.60
C GLU A 154 -33.32 6.07 19.08
N VAL A 155 -33.14 6.25 17.75
CA VAL A 155 -32.05 7.12 17.22
C VAL A 155 -32.54 8.48 16.69
N HIS A 156 -33.85 8.76 16.70
CA HIS A 156 -34.40 10.03 16.20
C HIS A 156 -34.12 11.28 17.07
N VAL A 157 -33.39 11.17 18.19
CA VAL A 157 -33.14 12.30 19.11
C VAL A 157 -31.83 13.05 18.83
N PHE A 158 -30.90 12.50 18.04
CA PHE A 158 -29.57 13.12 17.87
C PHE A 158 -29.49 14.13 16.70
N ASP A 159 -30.31 13.97 15.66
CA ASP A 159 -30.26 14.83 14.47
C ASP A 159 -31.00 16.18 14.66
N GLU A 160 -32.04 16.25 15.51
CA GLU A 160 -32.74 17.53 15.79
C GLU A 160 -31.89 18.51 16.61
N VAL A 161 -30.98 18.03 17.46
CA VAL A 161 -30.15 18.89 18.31
C VAL A 161 -29.01 19.55 17.51
N GLU A 162 -28.49 18.88 16.47
CA GLU A 162 -27.38 19.44 15.68
C GLU A 162 -27.85 20.53 14.70
N ASP A 163 -29.08 20.47 14.20
CA ASP A 163 -29.66 21.53 13.37
C ASP A 163 -30.13 22.74 14.20
N ALA A 164 -30.60 22.53 15.44
CA ALA A 164 -30.98 23.63 16.35
C ALA A 164 -29.79 24.46 16.85
N THR A 165 -28.56 23.91 16.82
CA THR A 165 -27.36 24.58 17.34
C THR A 165 -26.59 25.35 16.25
N LYS A 166 -26.97 25.22 14.97
CA LYS A 166 -26.34 25.90 13.82
C LYS A 166 -27.04 27.20 13.37
N SER A 167 -28.02 27.69 14.13
CA SER A 167 -28.61 29.04 13.95
C SER A 167 -28.47 29.83 15.24
N PRO A 168 -27.58 30.83 15.26
CA PRO A 168 -27.96 32.19 14.87
C PRO A 168 -26.99 32.90 13.92
#